data_AF-A0A915P8N5-F1
#
_entry.id   AF-A0A915P8N5-F1
#
_cell.length_a   1.000
_cell.length_b   1.000
_cell.length_c   1.000
_cell.angle_alpha   90.00
_cell.angle_beta   90.00
_cell.angle_gamma   90.00
#
_symmetry.space_group_name_H-M   'P 1'
#
loop_
_entity.id
_entity.type
_entity.pdbx_description
1 polymer ?
#
loop_
_entity_poly.entity_id
_entity_poly.type
_entity_poly.pdbx_seq_one_letter_code
_entity_poly.pdbx_strand_id
1 'polypeptide(L)'
;MKINLAIFLLLLLFSILNTLNAGGGKGKGKAPETSSRHDYNLRSSKRNSHRILVIAAYNTFIQSHYKFAKQISLIIADSDLKKDLEFILIVVPVLDGKCPEHFEHEIVKMKCIKLSLSKLKEDNKDFFIKSEDLQNVPVMNRQGGNWEVLAKKTKFINELKEAQYTIGLCEMFHIGALMIFPLVGISTKNIVLTRTLPFDTHFYYLMGLNEKIISKNIPERRTLLDVGREALTQTGRIRDDYENEWNTNKIYYENAEKAFEIIYGNIGVEFKNFKDLIKETKYIFCNLQPKLDFKKVEEIFSRNRGALKEKVKFIGGIIATEPEPIKNETEELLELAKASIKKEFQGIIIVCFGTLISTKKMSVVLFKKYLNVFKSFKNYSFIWKFDYDDNEDPKRKIRIPKNVKIQEGLIQQTTLLANESTTAMITHCGYNSLLEGVYFQIPMVCIPNNSDQPYNAYAAESRGYVKEVDLRDENLVAHLENALGKVLNDKNWKEAFEGNTNTLKEIMNESERKFIQAMQEMIGN
;
A
#
# COMPACT_ATOMS: atom_id res chain seq x y z
N MET A 1 -36.59 -17.88 12.88
CA MET A 1 -37.98 -18.30 12.53
C MET A 1 -38.90 -17.73 13.61
N LYS A 2 -39.73 -16.70 13.44
CA LYS A 2 -40.89 -16.61 12.54
C LYS A 2 -41.47 -15.17 12.43
N ILE A 3 -40.66 -14.10 12.49
CA ILE A 3 -41.18 -12.71 12.38
C ILE A 3 -40.71 -11.97 11.10
N ASN A 4 -39.66 -12.39 10.40
CA ASN A 4 -39.16 -11.66 9.23
C ASN A 4 -39.79 -12.01 7.87
N LEU A 5 -40.69 -13.00 7.79
CA LEU A 5 -41.30 -13.39 6.50
C LEU A 5 -42.52 -12.52 6.13
N ALA A 6 -43.23 -11.98 7.12
CA ALA A 6 -44.41 -11.14 6.90
C ALA A 6 -44.05 -9.76 6.33
N ILE A 7 -42.93 -9.18 6.77
CA ILE A 7 -42.43 -7.89 6.27
C ILE A 7 -41.92 -8.01 4.82
N PHE A 8 -41.30 -9.15 4.48
CA PHE A 8 -40.82 -9.41 3.12
C PHE A 8 -41.97 -9.62 2.11
N LEU A 9 -43.07 -10.26 2.53
CA LEU A 9 -44.26 -10.44 1.70
C LEU A 9 -45.08 -9.15 1.52
N LEU A 10 -45.11 -8.26 2.52
CA LEU A 10 -45.78 -6.95 2.44
C LEU A 10 -45.05 -5.98 1.47
N LEU A 11 -43.71 -6.03 1.40
CA LEU A 11 -42.93 -5.23 0.47
C LEU A 11 -43.06 -5.70 -0.99
N LEU A 12 -43.23 -7.01 -1.21
CA LEU A 12 -43.48 -7.56 -2.55
C LEU A 12 -44.86 -7.19 -3.11
N LEU A 13 -45.89 -7.14 -2.25
CA LEU A 13 -47.25 -6.74 -2.64
C LEU A 13 -47.35 -5.25 -3.03
N PHE A 14 -46.54 -4.37 -2.41
CA PHE A 14 -46.49 -2.95 -2.76
C PHE A 14 -45.82 -2.67 -4.12
N SER A 15 -44.86 -3.51 -4.54
CA SER A 15 -44.17 -3.37 -5.83
C SER A 15 -45.01 -3.84 -7.02
N ILE A 16 -45.95 -4.77 -6.80
CA ILE A 16 -46.82 -5.32 -7.86
C ILE A 16 -48.04 -4.41 -8.11
N LEU A 17 -48.50 -3.67 -7.09
CA LEU A 17 -49.59 -2.69 -7.25
C LEU A 17 -49.15 -1.40 -7.96
N ASN A 18 -47.87 -1.00 -7.87
CA ASN A 18 -47.34 0.19 -8.55
C ASN A 18 -46.99 -0.03 -10.04
N THR A 19 -46.90 -1.29 -10.49
CA THR A 19 -46.58 -1.62 -11.89
C THR A 19 -47.82 -1.78 -12.79
N LEU A 20 -49.04 -1.70 -12.22
CA LEU A 20 -50.29 -1.82 -12.97
C LEU A 20 -50.99 -0.47 -13.29
N ASN A 21 -50.40 0.68 -12.93
CA ASN A 21 -51.08 1.98 -13.03
C ASN A 21 -50.33 3.10 -13.78
N ALA A 22 -49.43 2.79 -14.71
CA ALA A 22 -48.79 3.80 -15.55
C ALA A 22 -48.72 3.37 -17.02
N GLY A 23 -49.90 3.26 -17.65
CA GLY A 23 -50.04 3.22 -19.10
C GLY A 23 -50.60 4.55 -19.62
N GLY A 24 -49.94 5.13 -20.62
CA GLY A 24 -50.58 6.06 -21.57
C GLY A 24 -49.86 7.40 -21.81
N GLY A 25 -49.49 7.67 -23.07
CA GLY A 25 -49.30 9.04 -23.58
C GLY A 25 -48.17 9.24 -24.58
N LYS A 26 -48.48 9.16 -25.89
CA LYS A 26 -47.63 9.63 -27.01
C LYS A 26 -47.75 11.15 -27.17
N GLY A 27 -46.68 11.82 -27.63
CA GLY A 27 -46.77 13.19 -28.17
C GLY A 27 -45.46 13.72 -28.77
N LYS A 28 -45.47 14.04 -30.07
CA LYS A 28 -44.37 14.61 -30.87
C LYS A 28 -44.19 16.11 -30.62
N GLY A 29 -42.98 16.65 -30.76
CA GLY A 29 -42.73 18.11 -30.78
C GLY A 29 -41.34 18.52 -31.28
N LYS A 30 -41.33 19.34 -32.34
CA LYS A 30 -40.25 19.89 -33.19
C LYS A 30 -39.06 20.60 -32.50
N ALA A 31 -37.96 20.68 -33.27
CA ALA A 31 -36.77 21.52 -33.10
C ALA A 31 -37.05 23.05 -33.21
N PRO A 32 -36.08 23.91 -32.84
CA PRO A 32 -35.33 24.61 -33.89
C PRO A 32 -33.80 24.78 -33.64
N GLU A 33 -33.13 25.11 -34.76
CA GLU A 33 -31.71 25.39 -34.97
C GLU A 33 -31.19 26.65 -34.26
N THR A 34 -29.87 26.75 -34.01
CA THR A 34 -28.97 27.73 -34.66
C THR A 34 -27.50 27.65 -34.18
N SER A 35 -26.62 27.56 -35.18
CA SER A 35 -25.20 27.93 -35.30
C SER A 35 -24.34 28.32 -34.09
N SER A 36 -23.16 27.70 -33.97
CA SER A 36 -21.90 28.34 -34.42
C SER A 36 -20.78 27.31 -34.60
N ARG A 37 -20.17 27.33 -35.79
CA ARG A 37 -19.05 26.50 -36.25
C ARG A 37 -17.75 26.95 -35.59
N HIS A 38 -16.97 26.02 -35.04
CA HIS A 38 -15.50 26.10 -35.02
C HIS A 38 -14.96 24.75 -35.48
N ASP A 39 -14.61 24.68 -36.77
CA ASP A 39 -13.88 23.57 -37.39
C ASP A 39 -12.44 23.54 -36.85
N TYR A 40 -12.11 22.53 -36.05
CA TYR A 40 -10.73 22.07 -35.91
C TYR A 40 -10.57 20.79 -36.72
N ASN A 41 -10.08 20.95 -37.95
CA ASN A 41 -9.56 19.88 -38.80
C ASN A 41 -8.35 19.22 -38.12
N LEU A 42 -8.59 18.22 -37.26
CA LEU A 42 -7.57 17.25 -36.86
C LEU A 42 -7.45 16.20 -37.98
N ARG A 43 -6.56 16.46 -38.93
CA ARG A 43 -6.08 15.42 -39.85
C ARG A 43 -5.50 14.28 -39.02
N SER A 44 -6.09 13.11 -39.24
CA SER A 44 -5.72 11.81 -38.72
C SER A 44 -4.24 11.47 -38.97
N SER A 45 -3.44 11.45 -37.91
CA SER A 45 -2.42 10.42 -37.76
C SER A 45 -2.93 9.42 -36.73
N LYS A 46 -3.49 8.30 -37.18
CA LYS A 46 -3.70 7.12 -36.32
C LYS A 46 -2.32 6.64 -35.86
N ARG A 47 -1.80 7.16 -34.76
CA ARG A 47 -0.85 6.43 -33.92
C ARG A 47 -1.69 5.51 -33.04
N ASN A 48 -1.34 4.23 -33.00
CA ASN A 48 -1.91 3.27 -32.05
C ASN A 48 -1.43 3.62 -30.63
N SER A 49 -1.92 4.74 -30.07
CA SER A 49 -1.63 5.09 -28.68
C SER A 49 -2.54 4.24 -27.78
N HIS A 50 -1.95 3.43 -26.91
CA HIS A 50 -2.71 2.70 -25.92
C HIS A 50 -3.13 3.65 -24.80
N ARG A 51 -4.30 3.39 -24.22
CA ARG A 51 -4.85 4.17 -23.10
C ARG A 51 -4.86 3.33 -21.85
N ILE A 52 -4.22 3.82 -20.78
CA ILE A 52 -4.11 3.13 -19.50
C ILE A 52 -5.03 3.77 -18.47
N LEU A 53 -5.89 2.94 -17.88
CA LEU A 53 -6.71 3.33 -16.73
C LEU A 53 -6.06 2.81 -15.44
N VAL A 54 -5.46 3.70 -14.66
CA VAL A 54 -4.90 3.39 -13.35
C VAL A 54 -5.95 3.68 -12.28
N ILE A 55 -6.37 2.67 -11.53
CA ILE A 55 -7.30 2.80 -10.41
C ILE A 55 -6.55 2.48 -9.12
N ALA A 56 -6.38 3.49 -8.28
CA ALA A 56 -5.81 3.36 -6.94
C ALA A 56 -6.86 3.66 -5.89
N ALA A 57 -6.94 2.83 -4.85
CA ALA A 57 -7.69 3.19 -3.66
C ALA A 57 -6.80 4.01 -2.72
N TYR A 58 -7.42 4.89 -1.93
CA TYR A 58 -6.77 5.63 -0.88
C TYR A 58 -7.56 5.56 0.42
N ASN A 59 -6.84 5.35 1.52
CA ASN A 59 -7.26 5.68 2.87
C ASN A 59 -6.04 5.76 3.77
N THR A 60 -6.28 6.13 5.02
CA THR A 60 -5.22 6.25 6.03
C THR A 60 -4.40 4.97 6.23
N PHE A 61 -4.98 3.78 6.04
CA PHE A 61 -4.32 2.48 6.22
C PHE A 61 -3.40 2.03 5.08
N ILE A 62 -3.56 2.57 3.87
CA ILE A 62 -2.96 2.01 2.64
C ILE A 62 -2.18 3.06 1.82
N GLN A 63 -1.66 4.09 2.48
CA GLN A 63 -0.93 5.18 1.80
C GLN A 63 0.23 4.65 0.93
N SER A 64 0.89 3.56 1.34
CA SER A 64 1.96 2.89 0.59
C SER A 64 1.52 2.41 -0.79
N HIS A 65 0.32 1.81 -0.90
CA HIS A 65 -0.23 1.30 -2.15
C HIS A 65 -0.51 2.45 -3.14
N TYR A 66 -1.10 3.54 -2.63
CA TYR A 66 -1.30 4.76 -3.42
C TYR A 66 0.03 5.38 -3.87
N LYS A 67 1.02 5.51 -2.97
CA LYS A 67 2.35 6.05 -3.30
C LYS A 67 2.99 5.26 -4.45
N PHE A 68 2.86 3.93 -4.43
CA PHE A 68 3.39 3.09 -5.49
C PHE A 68 2.68 3.30 -6.84
N ALA A 69 1.35 3.34 -6.85
CA ALA A 69 0.58 3.61 -8.06
C ALA A 69 0.89 5.01 -8.63
N LYS A 70 1.07 6.01 -7.76
CA LYS A 70 1.49 7.37 -8.13
C LYS A 70 2.88 7.35 -8.78
N GLN A 71 3.85 6.68 -8.17
CA GLN A 71 5.22 6.63 -8.68
C GLN A 71 5.30 5.96 -10.06
N ILE A 72 4.62 4.82 -10.24
CA ILE A 72 4.50 4.16 -11.54
C ILE A 72 3.92 5.12 -12.60
N SER A 73 2.87 5.86 -12.24
CA SER A 73 2.24 6.82 -13.15
C SER A 73 3.21 7.95 -13.55
N LEU A 74 4.01 8.47 -12.62
CA LEU A 74 5.02 9.50 -12.91
C LEU A 74 6.10 8.98 -13.86
N ILE A 75 6.60 7.76 -13.63
CA ILE A 75 7.61 7.14 -14.50
C ILE A 75 7.11 6.95 -15.94
N ILE A 76 5.83 6.56 -16.11
CA ILE A 76 5.22 6.51 -17.45
C ILE A 76 5.22 7.90 -18.09
N ALA A 77 4.88 8.95 -17.34
CA ALA A 77 4.83 10.33 -17.84
C ALA A 77 6.20 10.89 -18.21
N ASP A 78 7.26 10.48 -17.50
CA ASP A 78 8.60 11.02 -17.71
C ASP A 78 9.38 10.24 -18.78
N SER A 79 9.11 8.94 -18.93
CA SER A 79 9.76 8.07 -19.91
C SER A 79 9.26 8.25 -21.35
N ASP A 80 9.96 7.62 -22.31
CA ASP A 80 9.55 7.60 -23.73
C ASP A 80 8.20 6.93 -23.97
N LEU A 81 7.71 6.14 -23.00
CA LEU A 81 6.40 5.52 -23.03
C LEU A 81 5.26 6.51 -23.26
N LYS A 82 5.39 7.76 -22.78
CA LYS A 82 4.36 8.80 -22.97
C LYS A 82 4.01 9.12 -24.42
N LYS A 83 4.88 8.76 -25.38
CA LYS A 83 4.62 8.91 -26.81
C LYS A 83 3.58 7.90 -27.32
N ASP A 84 3.52 6.74 -26.67
CA ASP A 84 2.69 5.60 -27.04
C ASP A 84 1.56 5.33 -26.03
N LEU A 85 1.65 5.91 -24.83
CA LEU A 85 0.71 5.76 -23.73
C LEU A 85 0.08 7.08 -23.31
N GLU A 86 -1.25 7.11 -23.31
CA GLU A 86 -2.03 8.07 -22.54
C GLU A 86 -2.54 7.37 -21.29
N PHE A 87 -2.42 7.98 -20.10
CA PHE A 87 -2.90 7.35 -18.87
C PHE A 87 -3.66 8.32 -17.97
N ILE A 88 -4.53 7.75 -17.14
CA ILE A 88 -5.21 8.47 -16.05
C ILE A 88 -5.06 7.69 -14.75
N LEU A 89 -4.77 8.40 -13.66
CA LEU A 89 -4.83 7.85 -12.30
C LEU A 89 -6.09 8.36 -11.61
N ILE A 90 -6.99 7.43 -11.30
CA ILE A 90 -8.19 7.66 -10.50
C ILE A 90 -7.89 7.20 -9.08
N VAL A 91 -8.00 8.13 -8.14
CA VAL A 91 -7.87 7.85 -6.71
C VAL A 91 -9.26 7.77 -6.10
N VAL A 92 -9.60 6.62 -5.55
CA VAL A 92 -10.89 6.36 -4.92
C VAL A 92 -10.70 6.32 -3.40
N PRO A 93 -11.34 7.20 -2.61
CA PRO A 93 -11.30 7.09 -1.16
C PRO A 93 -12.12 5.87 -0.72
N VAL A 94 -11.53 4.95 0.05
CA VAL A 94 -12.20 3.71 0.47
C VAL A 94 -12.12 3.57 1.98
N LEU A 95 -13.25 3.39 2.68
CA LEU A 95 -13.39 3.18 4.14
C LEU A 95 -13.53 4.45 4.99
N ASP A 96 -12.55 5.35 5.00
CA ASP A 96 -12.56 6.53 5.90
C ASP A 96 -13.00 7.83 5.21
N GLY A 97 -13.27 7.78 3.91
CA GLY A 97 -13.69 8.94 3.10
C GLY A 97 -12.64 10.04 2.97
N LYS A 98 -11.40 9.80 3.41
CA LYS A 98 -10.31 10.78 3.30
C LYS A 98 -9.68 10.72 1.92
N CYS A 99 -9.24 11.87 1.42
CA CYS A 99 -8.39 12.00 0.23
C CYS A 99 -6.99 12.50 0.65
N PRO A 100 -5.95 12.27 -0.16
CA PRO A 100 -4.63 12.82 0.12
C PRO A 100 -4.66 14.35 0.08
N GLU A 101 -3.98 15.00 1.03
CA GLU A 101 -4.02 16.46 1.25
C GLU A 101 -3.40 17.29 0.10
N HIS A 102 -2.53 16.68 -0.72
CA HIS A 102 -1.86 17.34 -1.85
C HIS A 102 -2.02 16.51 -3.13
N PHE A 103 -3.08 16.79 -3.89
CA PHE A 103 -3.32 16.20 -5.22
C PHE A 103 -3.55 17.30 -6.26
N GLU A 104 -2.51 18.09 -6.53
CA GLU A 104 -2.46 19.01 -7.69
C GLU A 104 -1.05 18.91 -8.27
N HIS A 105 -0.90 18.20 -9.39
CA HIS A 105 0.29 18.27 -10.26
C HIS A 105 -0.18 18.45 -11.71
N GLU A 106 0.37 19.45 -12.39
CA GLU A 106 -0.07 19.95 -13.70
C GLU A 106 0.28 19.06 -14.91
N ILE A 107 1.03 17.96 -14.76
CA ILE A 107 1.71 17.31 -15.90
C ILE A 107 0.92 16.16 -16.54
N VAL A 108 -0.17 15.71 -15.92
CA VAL A 108 -1.14 14.84 -16.59
C VAL A 108 -2.38 15.70 -16.79
N LYS A 109 -3.04 15.64 -17.96
CA LYS A 109 -4.45 16.05 -18.09
C LYS A 109 -5.31 15.10 -17.25
N MET A 110 -5.08 15.15 -15.94
CA MET A 110 -5.81 14.48 -14.91
C MET A 110 -7.16 15.18 -14.89
N LYS A 111 -8.15 14.55 -15.51
CA LYS A 111 -9.40 14.39 -14.77
C LYS A 111 -9.08 13.56 -13.53
N CYS A 112 -8.42 14.18 -12.55
CA CYS A 112 -8.86 13.96 -11.20
C CYS A 112 -10.32 14.34 -11.30
N ILE A 113 -11.20 13.36 -11.43
CA ILE A 113 -12.55 13.60 -10.98
C ILE A 113 -12.32 13.78 -9.49
N LYS A 114 -12.02 15.04 -9.08
CA LYS A 114 -12.58 15.65 -7.90
C LYS A 114 -14.08 15.39 -8.12
N LEU A 115 -14.51 14.17 -7.78
CA LEU A 115 -15.74 13.98 -7.07
C LEU A 115 -15.47 14.85 -5.84
N SER A 116 -15.68 16.16 -6.00
CA SER A 116 -15.45 17.07 -4.91
C SER A 116 -16.30 16.47 -3.82
N LEU A 117 -15.71 16.25 -2.66
CA LEU A 117 -16.48 15.76 -1.53
C LEU A 117 -17.71 16.65 -1.34
N SER A 118 -17.71 17.92 -1.78
CA SER A 118 -18.93 18.73 -1.91
C SER A 118 -19.99 18.15 -2.86
N LYS A 119 -19.69 17.75 -4.11
CA LYS A 119 -20.68 17.12 -5.02
C LYS A 119 -21.10 15.70 -4.61
N LEU A 120 -20.20 14.89 -4.04
CA LEU A 120 -20.57 13.59 -3.45
C LEU A 120 -21.34 13.73 -2.13
N LYS A 121 -21.08 14.76 -1.33
CA LYS A 121 -21.83 15.06 -0.09
C LYS A 121 -23.17 15.74 -0.38
N GLU A 122 -23.27 16.53 -1.44
CA GLU A 122 -24.53 17.13 -1.93
C GLU A 122 -25.44 16.04 -2.50
N ASP A 123 -24.88 15.11 -3.29
CA ASP A 123 -25.63 14.01 -3.92
C ASP A 123 -25.57 12.68 -3.13
N ASN A 124 -25.41 12.71 -1.80
CA ASN A 124 -25.70 11.66 -0.79
C ASN A 124 -24.53 11.33 0.17
N LYS A 125 -24.69 11.72 1.45
CA LYS A 125 -23.81 11.38 2.58
C LYS A 125 -23.84 9.91 3.02
N ASP A 126 -24.68 9.08 2.42
CA ASP A 126 -24.99 7.71 2.87
C ASP A 126 -24.38 6.59 2.00
N PHE A 127 -23.50 6.91 1.04
CA PHE A 127 -23.01 5.94 0.04
C PHE A 127 -21.78 5.12 0.45
N PHE A 128 -20.90 5.69 1.26
CA PHE A 128 -19.78 4.91 1.79
C PHE A 128 -20.28 4.18 3.01
N ILE A 129 -20.13 2.87 3.02
CA ILE A 129 -20.51 2.14 4.21
C ILE A 129 -19.55 2.57 5.33
N LYS A 130 -20.08 3.27 6.34
CA LYS A 130 -19.26 3.91 7.37
C LYS A 130 -18.52 2.84 8.16
N SER A 131 -17.33 3.18 8.64
CA SER A 131 -16.54 2.28 9.49
C SER A 131 -17.32 1.79 10.73
N GLU A 132 -18.22 2.63 11.24
CA GLU A 132 -19.08 2.36 12.40
C GLU A 132 -20.21 1.36 12.09
N ASP A 133 -20.79 1.41 10.89
CA ASP A 133 -21.93 0.57 10.48
C ASP A 133 -21.51 -0.89 10.19
N LEU A 134 -20.20 -1.16 10.15
CA LEU A 134 -19.64 -2.40 9.65
C LEU A 134 -18.53 -2.96 10.54
N GLN A 135 -18.51 -2.66 11.83
CA GLN A 135 -17.46 -3.13 12.74
C GLN A 135 -17.23 -4.66 12.65
N ASN A 136 -18.27 -5.43 12.31
CA ASN A 136 -18.23 -6.88 12.18
C ASN A 136 -18.11 -7.41 10.73
N VAL A 137 -17.99 -6.55 9.71
CA VAL A 137 -17.90 -6.97 8.30
C VAL A 137 -16.44 -7.02 7.84
N PRO A 138 -16.00 -8.13 7.21
CA PRO A 138 -14.65 -8.26 6.67
C PRO A 138 -14.25 -7.09 5.77
N VAL A 139 -13.02 -6.60 5.92
CA VAL A 139 -12.49 -5.43 5.16
C VAL A 139 -12.75 -5.55 3.65
N MET A 140 -12.48 -6.71 3.05
CA MET A 140 -12.72 -6.95 1.63
C MET A 140 -14.20 -6.79 1.23
N ASN A 141 -15.14 -7.24 2.06
CA ASN A 141 -16.57 -7.07 1.79
C ASN A 141 -16.97 -5.60 1.84
N ARG A 142 -16.40 -4.82 2.76
CA ARG A 142 -16.60 -3.36 2.84
C ARG A 142 -16.07 -2.65 1.60
N GLN A 143 -14.87 -3.05 1.17
CA GLN A 143 -14.30 -2.54 -0.07
C GLN A 143 -15.19 -2.88 -1.26
N GLY A 144 -15.64 -4.13 -1.37
CA GLY A 144 -16.55 -4.60 -2.43
C GLY A 144 -17.81 -3.75 -2.55
N GLY A 145 -18.49 -3.44 -1.44
CA GLY A 145 -19.68 -2.59 -1.46
C GLY A 145 -19.40 -1.15 -1.95
N ASN A 146 -18.27 -0.56 -1.55
CA ASN A 146 -17.88 0.77 -2.05
C ASN A 146 -17.59 0.75 -3.57
N TRP A 147 -17.01 -0.33 -4.08
CA TRP A 147 -16.80 -0.52 -5.53
C TRP A 147 -18.11 -0.74 -6.28
N GLU A 148 -19.07 -1.48 -5.71
CA GLU A 148 -20.42 -1.65 -6.27
C GLU A 148 -21.12 -0.31 -6.48
N VAL A 149 -21.08 0.55 -5.46
CA VAL A 149 -21.62 1.90 -5.50
C VAL A 149 -21.03 2.70 -6.65
N LEU A 150 -19.71 2.65 -6.81
CA LEU A 150 -19.01 3.38 -7.86
C LEU A 150 -19.37 2.81 -9.25
N ALA A 151 -19.43 1.49 -9.37
CA ALA A 151 -19.81 0.79 -10.58
C ALA A 151 -21.23 1.14 -11.05
N LYS A 152 -22.17 1.44 -10.13
CA LYS A 152 -23.53 1.87 -10.46
C LYS A 152 -23.65 3.34 -10.88
N LYS A 153 -22.57 4.14 -10.80
CA LYS A 153 -22.57 5.53 -11.30
C LYS A 153 -22.48 5.53 -12.83
N THR A 154 -23.61 5.35 -13.50
CA THR A 154 -23.73 5.23 -14.96
C THR A 154 -23.01 6.34 -15.73
N LYS A 155 -23.13 7.60 -15.29
CA LYS A 155 -22.40 8.72 -15.91
C LYS A 155 -20.88 8.53 -15.85
N PHE A 156 -20.34 8.18 -14.68
CA PHE A 156 -18.91 7.96 -14.49
C PHE A 156 -18.41 6.78 -15.35
N ILE A 157 -19.12 5.66 -15.33
CA ILE A 157 -18.78 4.50 -16.16
C ILE A 157 -18.87 4.81 -17.65
N ASN A 158 -19.87 5.58 -18.09
CA ASN A 158 -20.00 5.98 -19.49
C ASN A 158 -18.86 6.91 -19.93
N GLU A 159 -18.44 7.86 -19.09
CA GLU A 159 -17.26 8.69 -19.38
C GLU A 159 -15.98 7.85 -19.55
N LEU A 160 -15.79 6.82 -18.71
CA LEU A 160 -14.65 5.91 -18.85
C LEU A 160 -14.74 5.02 -20.09
N LYS A 161 -15.95 4.55 -20.45
CA LYS A 161 -16.19 3.82 -21.70
C LYS A 161 -15.86 4.68 -22.92
N GLU A 162 -16.35 5.92 -22.95
CA GLU A 162 -16.11 6.87 -24.05
C GLU A 162 -14.61 7.18 -24.23
N ALA A 163 -13.85 7.14 -23.14
CA ALA A 163 -12.41 7.33 -23.17
C ALA A 163 -11.63 6.13 -23.78
N GLN A 164 -12.26 4.95 -23.96
CA GLN A 164 -11.68 3.81 -24.69
C GLN A 164 -10.30 3.37 -24.15
N TYR A 165 -10.19 3.18 -22.85
CA TYR A 165 -8.98 2.62 -22.23
C TYR A 165 -8.78 1.15 -22.65
N THR A 166 -7.54 0.78 -22.97
CA THR A 166 -7.17 -0.56 -23.48
C THR A 166 -6.47 -1.42 -22.43
N ILE A 167 -5.85 -0.80 -21.44
CA ILE A 167 -5.07 -1.43 -20.37
C ILE A 167 -5.60 -0.93 -19.02
N GLY A 168 -5.75 -1.83 -18.06
CA GLY A 168 -6.09 -1.50 -16.68
C GLY A 168 -4.90 -1.68 -15.75
N LEU A 169 -4.72 -0.82 -14.77
CA LEU A 169 -3.76 -1.01 -13.69
C LEU A 169 -4.47 -0.81 -12.35
N CYS A 170 -4.38 -1.77 -11.45
CA CYS A 170 -4.89 -1.59 -10.09
C CYS A 170 -4.09 -2.38 -9.07
N GLU A 171 -4.27 -2.02 -7.81
CA GLU A 171 -3.64 -2.72 -6.70
C GLU A 171 -4.34 -4.04 -6.37
N MET A 172 -3.57 -5.11 -6.18
CA MET A 172 -4.07 -6.44 -5.85
C MET A 172 -4.81 -6.48 -4.49
N PHE A 173 -4.40 -5.66 -3.53
CA PHE A 173 -5.13 -5.50 -2.26
C PHE A 173 -6.57 -4.97 -2.44
N HIS A 174 -6.88 -4.33 -3.57
CA HIS A 174 -8.20 -3.81 -3.91
C HIS A 174 -8.84 -4.59 -5.04
N ILE A 175 -9.01 -5.89 -4.81
CA ILE A 175 -9.57 -6.79 -5.82
C ILE A 175 -10.96 -6.39 -6.33
N GLY A 176 -11.71 -5.61 -5.53
CA GLY A 176 -12.98 -5.01 -5.98
C GLY A 176 -12.83 -3.98 -7.10
N ALA A 177 -11.69 -3.29 -7.22
CA ALA A 177 -11.43 -2.39 -8.34
C ALA A 177 -11.46 -3.13 -9.68
N LEU A 178 -11.20 -4.45 -9.69
CA LEU A 178 -11.22 -5.26 -10.91
C LEU A 178 -12.58 -5.26 -11.61
N MET A 179 -13.68 -5.04 -10.87
CA MET A 179 -15.03 -5.04 -11.44
C MET A 179 -15.28 -3.85 -12.37
N ILE A 180 -14.51 -2.77 -12.23
CA ILE A 180 -14.64 -1.57 -13.05
C ILE A 180 -14.11 -1.79 -14.47
N PHE A 181 -13.04 -2.57 -14.63
CA PHE A 181 -12.41 -2.80 -15.93
C PHE A 181 -13.32 -3.47 -16.98
N PRO A 182 -14.03 -4.58 -16.70
CA PRO A 182 -14.94 -5.17 -17.67
C PRO A 182 -16.11 -4.24 -18.00
N LEU A 183 -16.58 -3.44 -17.03
CA LEU A 183 -17.62 -2.43 -17.29
C LEU A 183 -17.16 -1.39 -18.31
N VAL A 184 -15.87 -1.05 -18.38
CA VAL A 184 -15.35 -0.05 -19.32
C VAL A 184 -14.74 -0.66 -20.59
N GLY A 185 -14.89 -1.97 -20.78
CA GLY A 185 -14.43 -2.69 -21.97
C GLY A 185 -12.99 -3.20 -21.91
N ILE A 186 -12.32 -3.13 -20.75
CA ILE A 186 -10.98 -3.68 -20.56
C ILE A 186 -11.10 -5.17 -20.20
N SER A 187 -10.51 -6.04 -21.03
CA SER A 187 -10.40 -7.47 -20.74
C SER A 187 -9.45 -7.73 -19.56
N THR A 188 -9.73 -8.75 -18.74
CA THR A 188 -8.84 -9.20 -17.66
C THR A 188 -7.42 -9.47 -18.11
N LYS A 189 -7.23 -9.93 -19.35
CA LYS A 189 -5.92 -10.18 -19.97
C LYS A 189 -5.07 -8.92 -20.20
N ASN A 190 -5.69 -7.75 -20.21
CA ASN A 190 -5.04 -6.46 -20.35
C ASN A 190 -4.93 -5.71 -19.01
N ILE A 191 -5.20 -6.39 -17.90
CA ILE A 191 -5.04 -5.82 -16.56
C ILE A 191 -3.64 -6.15 -16.04
N VAL A 192 -3.01 -5.14 -15.47
CA VAL A 192 -1.78 -5.20 -14.69
C VAL A 192 -2.13 -4.99 -13.23
N LEU A 193 -1.64 -5.88 -12.37
CA LEU A 193 -1.77 -5.74 -10.93
C LEU A 193 -0.51 -5.11 -10.35
N THR A 194 -0.67 -4.33 -9.29
CA THR A 194 0.43 -3.95 -8.42
C THR A 194 0.34 -4.71 -7.09
N ARG A 195 1.45 -4.73 -6.34
CA ARG A 195 1.49 -5.20 -4.94
C ARG A 195 2.60 -4.50 -4.15
N THR A 196 2.31 -4.15 -2.90
CA THR A 196 3.28 -3.57 -1.94
C THR A 196 3.40 -4.34 -0.61
N LEU A 197 2.79 -5.53 -0.51
CA LEU A 197 2.83 -6.40 0.67
C LEU A 197 3.78 -7.59 0.43
N PRO A 198 4.47 -8.12 1.46
CA PRO A 198 5.45 -9.22 1.30
C PRO A 198 4.85 -10.50 0.71
N PHE A 199 5.71 -11.49 0.39
CA PHE A 199 5.27 -12.79 -0.11
C PHE A 199 4.86 -13.70 1.06
N ASP A 200 3.65 -13.44 1.55
CA ASP A 200 2.99 -14.13 2.64
C ASP A 200 2.06 -15.26 2.15
N THR A 201 1.47 -15.99 3.10
CA THR A 201 0.49 -17.06 2.85
C THR A 201 -0.68 -16.61 1.98
N HIS A 202 -1.12 -15.37 2.14
CA HIS A 202 -2.15 -14.74 1.32
C HIS A 202 -1.72 -14.69 -0.16
N PHE A 203 -0.53 -14.18 -0.46
CA PHE A 203 -0.09 -14.05 -1.86
C PHE A 203 0.02 -15.41 -2.51
N TYR A 204 0.58 -16.39 -1.80
CA TYR A 204 0.69 -17.74 -2.32
C TYR A 204 -0.66 -18.40 -2.58
N TYR A 205 -1.64 -18.20 -1.68
CA TYR A 205 -3.00 -18.66 -1.87
C TYR A 205 -3.62 -18.07 -3.14
N LEU A 206 -3.55 -16.74 -3.30
CA LEU A 206 -4.07 -16.03 -4.47
C LEU A 206 -3.38 -16.45 -5.78
N MET A 207 -2.10 -16.82 -5.71
CA MET A 207 -1.34 -17.32 -6.85
C MET A 207 -1.56 -18.80 -7.15
N GLY A 208 -2.37 -19.49 -6.36
CA GLY A 208 -2.63 -20.93 -6.53
C GLY A 208 -1.40 -21.80 -6.26
N LEU A 209 -0.42 -21.31 -5.49
CA LEU A 209 0.73 -22.12 -5.09
C LEU A 209 0.31 -23.11 -4.00
N ASN A 210 0.84 -24.34 -4.07
CA ASN A 210 0.45 -25.43 -3.16
C ASN A 210 1.06 -25.24 -1.76
N GLU A 211 0.22 -25.37 -0.74
CA GLU A 211 0.55 -25.38 0.69
C GLU A 211 1.80 -26.21 1.05
N LYS A 212 1.95 -27.42 0.48
CA LYS A 212 3.11 -28.31 0.75
C LYS A 212 4.44 -27.78 0.23
N ILE A 213 4.40 -26.94 -0.82
CA ILE A 213 5.59 -26.27 -1.36
C ILE A 213 5.96 -25.11 -0.44
N ILE A 214 5.01 -24.49 0.25
CA ILE A 214 5.24 -23.25 1.01
C ILE A 214 5.58 -23.55 2.48
N SER A 215 4.89 -24.51 3.12
CA SER A 215 5.12 -24.88 4.53
C SER A 215 6.49 -25.49 4.81
N LYS A 216 7.12 -26.12 3.80
CA LYS A 216 8.50 -26.62 3.89
C LYS A 216 9.55 -25.52 3.72
N ASN A 217 9.13 -24.30 3.38
CA ASN A 217 9.96 -23.33 2.70
C ASN A 217 10.10 -21.98 3.41
N ILE A 218 9.25 -21.64 4.37
CA ILE A 218 9.31 -20.38 5.11
C ILE A 218 9.75 -20.68 6.55
N PRO A 219 10.77 -19.98 7.08
CA PRO A 219 11.22 -20.20 8.44
C PRO A 219 10.12 -19.95 9.46
N GLU A 220 9.98 -20.96 10.31
CA GLU A 220 9.28 -21.01 11.58
C GLU A 220 9.48 -19.72 12.41
N ARG A 221 8.55 -18.75 12.36
CA ARG A 221 8.09 -18.02 13.58
C ARG A 221 7.10 -16.86 13.48
N ARG A 222 6.84 -16.18 12.36
CA ARG A 222 5.95 -14.99 12.43
C ARG A 222 5.15 -14.81 11.15
N THR A 223 3.89 -15.23 11.18
CA THR A 223 2.94 -14.95 10.10
C THR A 223 2.32 -13.55 10.24
N LEU A 224 1.53 -13.09 9.25
CA LEU A 224 0.90 -11.76 9.27
C LEU A 224 -0.14 -11.61 10.39
N LEU A 225 -0.77 -12.72 10.79
CA LEU A 225 -1.87 -12.74 11.77
C LEU A 225 -1.40 -12.99 13.21
N ASP A 226 -0.23 -13.61 13.42
CA ASP A 226 0.26 -14.05 14.73
C ASP A 226 0.71 -12.92 15.67
N VAL A 227 0.69 -11.66 15.24
CA VAL A 227 1.17 -10.55 16.08
C VAL A 227 0.03 -9.71 16.67
N GLY A 228 -1.22 -10.18 16.54
CA GLY A 228 -2.39 -9.52 17.15
C GLY A 228 -3.05 -10.24 18.33
N ARG A 229 -2.84 -11.56 18.49
CA ARG A 229 -3.47 -12.35 19.56
C ARG A 229 -2.46 -13.36 20.11
N GLU A 230 -2.06 -13.16 21.37
CA GLU A 230 -1.42 -14.17 22.22
C GLU A 230 0.00 -14.64 21.81
N ALA A 231 0.98 -13.75 21.93
CA ALA A 231 2.35 -14.15 22.29
C ALA A 231 2.47 -14.54 23.79
N LEU A 232 1.48 -15.30 24.27
CA LEU A 232 1.40 -15.86 25.61
C LEU A 232 1.12 -17.35 25.42
N THR A 233 2.16 -18.15 25.20
CA THR A 233 2.44 -19.39 25.95
C THR A 233 3.44 -20.25 25.18
N GLN A 234 4.33 -20.84 25.97
CA GLN A 234 5.45 -21.66 25.54
C GLN A 234 4.98 -22.95 24.81
N THR A 235 5.84 -23.48 23.92
CA THR A 235 5.92 -24.90 23.49
C THR A 235 4.89 -25.52 22.52
N GLY A 236 4.09 -24.75 21.78
CA GLY A 236 3.23 -25.28 20.69
C GLY A 236 3.98 -25.57 19.37
N ARG A 237 3.54 -26.57 18.60
CA ARG A 237 4.19 -27.02 17.35
C ARG A 237 3.90 -26.06 16.18
N ILE A 238 4.97 -25.61 15.54
CA ILE A 238 5.03 -24.53 14.54
C ILE A 238 4.24 -24.81 13.24
N ARG A 239 3.98 -26.09 12.94
CA ARG A 239 3.17 -26.49 11.80
C ARG A 239 1.70 -26.08 11.96
N ASP A 240 1.21 -26.05 13.19
CA ASP A 240 -0.20 -25.80 13.49
C ASP A 240 -0.53 -24.32 13.21
N ASP A 241 0.38 -23.38 13.50
CA ASP A 241 0.17 -21.93 13.29
C ASP A 241 0.11 -21.54 11.80
N TYR A 242 0.97 -22.10 10.95
CA TYR A 242 0.94 -21.86 9.50
C TYR A 242 -0.30 -22.48 8.85
N GLU A 243 -0.63 -23.74 9.19
CA GLU A 243 -1.85 -24.38 8.70
C GLU A 243 -3.09 -23.60 9.17
N ASN A 244 -3.10 -23.10 10.40
CA ASN A 244 -4.14 -22.23 10.94
C ASN A 244 -4.26 -20.90 10.17
N GLU A 245 -3.15 -20.23 9.87
CA GLU A 245 -3.15 -18.97 9.10
C GLU A 245 -3.62 -19.19 7.66
N TRP A 246 -3.09 -20.22 7.00
CA TRP A 246 -3.51 -20.60 5.65
C TRP A 246 -5.01 -20.91 5.60
N ASN A 247 -5.52 -21.70 6.55
CA ASN A 247 -6.94 -22.01 6.67
C ASN A 247 -7.77 -20.75 6.97
N THR A 248 -7.30 -19.87 7.84
CA THR A 248 -7.96 -18.61 8.17
C THR A 248 -8.04 -17.70 6.94
N ASN A 249 -6.94 -17.54 6.21
CA ASN A 249 -6.89 -16.76 4.98
C ASN A 249 -7.78 -17.40 3.90
N LYS A 250 -7.72 -18.71 3.72
CA LYS A 250 -8.60 -19.44 2.80
C LYS A 250 -10.07 -19.17 3.12
N ILE A 251 -10.50 -19.35 4.37
CA ILE A 251 -11.89 -19.08 4.80
C ILE A 251 -12.25 -17.61 4.58
N TYR A 252 -11.36 -16.68 4.91
CA TYR A 252 -11.54 -15.25 4.69
C TYR A 252 -11.81 -14.95 3.20
N TYR A 253 -11.02 -15.52 2.30
CA TYR A 253 -11.17 -15.33 0.86
C TYR A 253 -12.40 -16.02 0.31
N GLU A 254 -12.70 -17.25 0.70
CA GLU A 254 -13.93 -17.96 0.29
C GLU A 254 -15.20 -17.20 0.71
N ASN A 255 -15.19 -16.60 1.90
CA ASN A 255 -16.30 -15.75 2.36
C ASN A 255 -16.37 -14.43 1.60
N ALA A 256 -15.21 -13.84 1.27
CA ALA A 256 -15.18 -12.64 0.44
C ALA A 256 -15.68 -12.92 -0.98
N GLU A 257 -15.28 -14.04 -1.59
CA GLU A 257 -15.70 -14.44 -2.94
C GLU A 257 -17.23 -14.54 -3.04
N LYS A 258 -17.91 -15.13 -2.05
CA LYS A 258 -19.39 -15.15 -2.00
C LYS A 258 -20.01 -13.76 -1.98
N ALA A 259 -19.41 -12.83 -1.23
CA ALA A 259 -19.88 -11.44 -1.20
C ALA A 259 -19.65 -10.76 -2.55
N PHE A 260 -18.48 -10.98 -3.15
CA PHE A 260 -18.14 -10.41 -4.45
C PHE A 260 -18.97 -10.99 -5.59
N GLU A 261 -19.34 -12.26 -5.55
CA GLU A 261 -20.26 -12.87 -6.51
C GLU A 261 -21.60 -12.13 -6.56
N ILE A 262 -22.18 -11.83 -5.40
CA ILE A 262 -23.42 -11.03 -5.29
C ILE A 262 -23.20 -9.62 -5.84
N ILE A 263 -22.11 -8.96 -5.44
CA ILE A 263 -21.79 -7.59 -5.84
C ILE A 263 -21.62 -7.48 -7.37
N TYR A 264 -20.88 -8.40 -7.98
CA TYR A 264 -20.67 -8.47 -9.42
C TYR A 264 -21.99 -8.74 -10.16
N GLY A 265 -22.82 -9.66 -9.64
CA GLY A 265 -24.16 -9.91 -10.17
C GLY A 265 -25.05 -8.67 -10.17
N ASN A 266 -25.01 -7.87 -9.10
CA ASN A 266 -25.79 -6.63 -8.98
C ASN A 266 -25.43 -5.55 -10.01
N ILE A 267 -24.26 -5.63 -10.63
CA ILE A 267 -23.79 -4.70 -11.67
C ILE A 267 -23.76 -5.35 -13.06
N GLY A 268 -24.27 -6.58 -13.20
CA GLY A 268 -24.35 -7.29 -14.47
C GLY A 268 -22.98 -7.76 -15.00
N VAL A 269 -22.01 -7.99 -14.12
CA VAL A 269 -20.70 -8.53 -14.47
C VAL A 269 -20.60 -9.96 -13.95
N GLU A 270 -20.14 -10.89 -14.77
CA GLU A 270 -19.87 -12.26 -14.32
C GLU A 270 -18.69 -12.28 -13.35
N PHE A 271 -18.90 -12.85 -12.15
CA PHE A 271 -17.83 -13.02 -11.19
C PHE A 271 -16.98 -14.25 -11.52
N LYS A 272 -15.66 -14.06 -11.52
CA LYS A 272 -14.69 -15.15 -11.44
C LYS A 272 -14.06 -15.13 -10.07
N ASN A 273 -13.75 -16.30 -9.52
CA ASN A 273 -13.01 -16.39 -8.27
C ASN A 273 -11.66 -15.64 -8.39
N PHE A 274 -11.10 -15.24 -7.25
CA PHE A 274 -9.94 -14.36 -7.25
C PHE A 274 -8.71 -14.98 -7.89
N LYS A 275 -8.53 -16.30 -7.74
CA LYS A 275 -7.40 -17.02 -8.34
C LYS A 275 -7.47 -16.98 -9.86
N ASP A 276 -8.65 -17.19 -10.43
CA ASP A 276 -8.86 -17.15 -11.87
C ASP A 276 -8.70 -15.73 -12.42
N LEU A 277 -9.22 -14.71 -11.73
CA LEU A 277 -8.99 -13.30 -12.09
C LEU A 277 -7.49 -12.99 -12.16
N ILE A 278 -6.75 -13.34 -11.11
CA ILE A 278 -5.30 -13.08 -11.04
C ILE A 278 -4.56 -13.91 -12.09
N LYS A 279 -4.97 -15.15 -12.33
CA LYS A 279 -4.38 -16.03 -13.36
C LYS A 279 -4.59 -15.48 -14.78
N GLU A 280 -5.67 -14.76 -15.05
CA GLU A 280 -5.93 -14.14 -16.36
C GLU A 280 -5.18 -12.82 -16.58
N THR A 281 -4.83 -12.08 -15.52
CA THR A 281 -4.08 -10.81 -15.64
C THR A 281 -2.71 -10.98 -16.33
N LYS A 282 -2.17 -9.90 -16.91
CA LYS A 282 -0.89 -9.95 -17.65
C LYS A 282 0.30 -10.01 -16.71
N TYR A 283 0.49 -8.94 -15.94
CA TYR A 283 1.64 -8.76 -15.05
C TYR A 283 1.21 -8.42 -13.64
N ILE A 284 2.08 -8.73 -12.68
CA ILE A 284 2.00 -8.31 -11.29
C ILE A 284 3.31 -7.58 -10.98
N PHE A 285 3.26 -6.24 -10.90
CA PHE A 285 4.39 -5.43 -10.48
C PHE A 285 4.44 -5.37 -8.95
N CYS A 286 5.49 -5.93 -8.37
CA CYS A 286 5.70 -5.95 -6.93
C CYS A 286 6.73 -4.89 -6.54
N ASN A 287 6.36 -3.96 -5.65
CA ASN A 287 7.31 -3.08 -4.96
C ASN A 287 8.09 -3.85 -3.87
N LEU A 288 8.70 -4.96 -4.25
CA LEU A 288 9.32 -5.93 -3.35
C LEU A 288 10.67 -6.36 -3.92
N GLN A 289 11.59 -6.72 -3.04
CA GLN A 289 12.87 -7.31 -3.40
C GLN A 289 12.97 -8.71 -2.79
N PRO A 290 13.10 -9.79 -3.60
CA PRO A 290 13.28 -11.15 -3.08
C PRO A 290 14.46 -11.29 -2.13
N LYS A 291 15.48 -10.43 -2.28
CA LYS A 291 16.65 -10.39 -1.41
C LYS A 291 16.37 -9.88 0.00
N LEU A 292 15.26 -9.20 0.24
CA LEU A 292 14.80 -8.78 1.58
C LEU A 292 13.82 -9.78 2.19
N ASP A 293 13.40 -10.76 1.42
CA ASP A 293 12.52 -11.85 1.85
C ASP A 293 13.36 -13.08 2.21
N PHE A 294 12.74 -14.10 2.81
CA PHE A 294 13.45 -15.35 3.12
C PHE A 294 14.07 -15.94 1.86
N LYS A 295 15.29 -16.50 2.01
CA LYS A 295 16.07 -17.09 0.91
C LYS A 295 15.22 -18.01 0.01
N LYS A 296 14.25 -18.71 0.58
CA LYS A 296 13.42 -19.63 -0.17
C LYS A 296 12.41 -18.97 -1.11
N VAL A 297 11.98 -17.74 -0.81
CA VAL A 297 11.15 -16.96 -1.74
C VAL A 297 11.95 -16.70 -3.01
N GLU A 298 13.20 -16.27 -2.89
CA GLU A 298 14.11 -16.12 -4.03
C GLU A 298 14.33 -17.45 -4.76
N GLU A 299 14.45 -18.58 -4.04
CA GLU A 299 14.54 -19.91 -4.65
C GLU A 299 13.26 -20.30 -5.42
N ILE A 300 12.07 -19.99 -4.91
CA ILE A 300 10.79 -20.26 -5.57
C ILE A 300 10.74 -19.51 -6.90
N PHE A 301 11.08 -18.22 -6.93
CA PHE A 301 11.02 -17.41 -8.16
C PHE A 301 12.17 -17.69 -9.13
N SER A 302 13.33 -18.14 -8.65
CA SER A 302 14.45 -18.54 -9.51
C SER A 302 14.27 -19.94 -10.12
N ARG A 303 13.68 -20.90 -9.37
CA ARG A 303 13.46 -22.28 -9.83
C ARG A 303 12.16 -22.47 -10.62
N ASN A 304 11.13 -21.66 -10.37
CA ASN A 304 9.90 -21.69 -11.17
C ASN A 304 10.18 -21.16 -12.59
N ARG A 305 10.66 -22.04 -13.47
CA ARG A 305 10.65 -21.82 -14.92
C ARG A 305 9.22 -21.98 -15.41
N GLY A 306 8.56 -20.88 -15.76
CA GLY A 306 7.18 -20.88 -16.29
C GLY A 306 6.42 -19.58 -16.06
N ALA A 307 5.10 -19.64 -16.20
CA ALA A 307 4.18 -18.49 -16.22
C ALA A 307 4.28 -17.55 -14.99
N LEU A 308 4.68 -18.04 -13.81
CA LEU A 308 4.80 -17.20 -12.61
C LEU A 308 5.97 -16.21 -12.72
N LYS A 309 7.12 -16.64 -13.23
CA LYS A 309 8.31 -15.79 -13.41
C LYS A 309 8.08 -14.73 -14.49
N GLU A 310 7.29 -15.05 -15.51
CA GLU A 310 6.93 -14.11 -16.56
C GLU A 310 5.91 -13.08 -16.06
N LYS A 311 4.95 -13.52 -15.23
CA LYS A 311 3.89 -12.68 -14.68
C LYS A 311 4.37 -11.73 -13.57
N VAL A 312 5.15 -12.23 -12.60
CA VAL A 312 5.57 -11.43 -11.44
C VAL A 312 6.86 -10.67 -11.75
N LYS A 313 6.80 -9.35 -11.71
CA LYS A 313 7.91 -8.44 -11.97
C LYS A 313 8.29 -7.72 -10.68
N PHE A 314 9.49 -7.99 -10.17
CA PHE A 314 10.03 -7.33 -8.99
C PHE A 314 10.64 -5.99 -9.38
N ILE A 315 10.01 -4.91 -8.92
CA ILE A 315 10.43 -3.52 -9.15
C ILE A 315 10.56 -2.76 -7.82
N GLY A 316 10.89 -3.47 -6.75
CA GLY A 316 11.11 -2.88 -5.43
C GLY A 316 12.19 -1.80 -5.46
N GLY A 317 12.00 -0.73 -4.69
CA GLY A 317 12.95 0.39 -4.63
C GLY A 317 12.65 1.50 -5.62
N ILE A 318 11.69 1.33 -6.54
CA ILE A 318 11.26 2.38 -7.47
C ILE A 318 10.66 3.63 -6.78
N ILE A 319 10.25 3.50 -5.52
CA ILE A 319 9.79 4.60 -4.65
C ILE A 319 10.96 5.19 -3.84
N ALA A 320 12.04 4.43 -3.65
CA ALA A 320 13.14 4.79 -2.76
C ALA A 320 14.26 5.60 -3.46
N THR A 321 14.27 5.64 -4.79
CA THR A 321 15.44 6.06 -5.57
C THR A 321 15.70 7.56 -5.61
N GLU A 322 14.68 8.40 -5.38
CA GLU A 322 14.81 9.85 -5.42
C GLU A 322 14.37 10.50 -4.10
N PRO A 323 15.28 11.12 -3.34
CA PRO A 323 14.90 11.89 -2.17
C PRO A 323 14.05 13.09 -2.57
N GLU A 324 13.06 13.41 -1.74
CA GLU A 324 12.25 14.61 -1.98
C GLU A 324 13.16 15.87 -1.91
N PRO A 325 12.86 16.92 -2.70
CA PRO A 325 13.53 18.21 -2.53
C PRO A 325 13.43 18.67 -1.07
N ILE A 326 14.57 19.01 -0.49
CA ILE A 326 14.64 19.38 0.92
C ILE A 326 13.83 20.67 1.16
N LYS A 327 12.95 20.63 2.16
CA LYS A 327 12.21 21.78 2.64
C LYS A 327 13.00 22.49 3.74
N ASN A 328 12.84 23.80 3.85
CA ASN A 328 13.48 24.62 4.89
C ASN A 328 13.33 24.02 6.30
N GLU A 329 12.13 23.53 6.65
CA GLU A 329 11.87 22.88 7.94
C GLU A 329 12.75 21.64 8.18
N THR A 330 13.02 20.85 7.13
CA THR A 330 13.88 19.66 7.23
C THR A 330 15.35 20.04 7.34
N GLU A 331 15.77 21.11 6.64
CA GLU A 331 17.12 21.67 6.75
C GLU A 331 17.37 22.22 8.17
N GLU A 332 16.45 23.03 8.70
CA GLU A 332 16.51 23.53 10.07
C GLU A 332 16.56 22.39 11.10
N LEU A 333 15.75 21.34 10.91
CA LEU A 333 15.75 20.17 11.78
C LEU A 333 17.11 19.43 11.78
N LEU A 334 17.74 19.28 10.61
CA LEU A 334 19.07 18.68 10.47
C LEU A 334 20.14 19.52 11.19
N GLU A 335 20.12 20.84 11.02
CA GLU A 335 21.09 21.74 11.67
C GLU A 335 20.89 21.76 13.20
N LEU A 336 19.64 21.78 13.67
CA LEU A 336 19.33 21.66 15.10
C LEU A 336 19.78 20.31 15.68
N ALA A 337 19.64 19.22 14.92
CA ALA A 337 20.13 17.92 15.31
C ALA A 337 21.66 17.95 15.47
N LYS A 338 22.42 18.38 14.47
CA LYS A 338 23.89 18.50 14.52
C LYS A 338 24.36 19.38 15.68
N ALA A 339 23.78 20.57 15.83
CA ALA A 339 24.15 21.54 16.87
C ALA A 339 23.85 21.06 18.31
N SER A 340 23.03 20.01 18.47
CA SER A 340 22.69 19.47 19.80
C SER A 340 23.87 18.77 20.49
N ILE A 341 24.91 18.40 19.74
CA ILE A 341 26.09 17.71 20.24
C ILE A 341 27.33 18.56 19.95
N LYS A 342 27.91 19.14 21.01
CA LYS A 342 29.02 20.09 20.90
C LYS A 342 30.39 19.44 20.71
N LYS A 343 30.54 18.17 21.08
CA LYS A 343 31.80 17.42 21.03
C LYS A 343 31.51 16.01 20.57
N GLU A 344 32.37 15.48 19.70
CA GLU A 344 32.32 14.09 19.24
C GLU A 344 30.97 13.70 18.60
N PHE A 345 30.40 14.59 17.79
CA PHE A 345 29.23 14.25 16.98
C PHE A 345 29.58 13.11 16.01
N GLN A 346 28.84 12.01 16.10
CA GLN A 346 29.04 10.81 15.29
C GLN A 346 27.95 10.60 14.25
N GLY A 347 26.79 11.24 14.40
CA GLY A 347 25.73 11.19 13.40
C GLY A 347 24.33 11.38 13.95
N ILE A 348 23.37 11.26 13.04
CA ILE A 348 21.93 11.36 13.27
C ILE A 348 21.31 9.96 13.16
N ILE A 349 20.38 9.66 14.05
CA ILE A 349 19.55 8.46 14.04
C ILE A 349 18.10 8.89 13.83
N ILE A 350 17.49 8.40 12.76
CA ILE A 350 16.07 8.69 12.45
C ILE A 350 15.19 7.68 13.19
N VAL A 351 14.11 8.12 13.83
CA VAL A 351 13.16 7.24 14.54
C VAL A 351 11.77 7.43 13.93
N CYS A 352 11.25 6.40 13.26
CA CYS A 352 10.00 6.46 12.50
C CYS A 352 9.18 5.17 12.59
N PHE A 353 8.03 5.25 13.25
CA PHE A 353 7.09 4.13 13.39
C PHE A 353 5.93 4.17 12.37
N GLY A 354 6.12 4.89 11.26
CA GLY A 354 5.14 5.00 10.19
C GLY A 354 3.96 5.95 10.50
N THR A 355 2.90 5.81 9.71
CA THR A 355 1.70 6.67 9.76
C THR A 355 0.51 6.01 10.46
N LEU A 356 0.50 4.68 10.59
CA LEU A 356 -0.61 3.93 11.22
C LEU A 356 -0.48 3.85 12.74
N ILE A 357 0.74 3.87 13.24
CA ILE A 357 1.00 3.90 14.67
C ILE A 357 0.85 5.35 15.10
N SER A 358 -0.29 5.64 15.73
CA SER A 358 -0.47 6.90 16.44
C SER A 358 0.46 6.90 17.63
N THR A 359 1.61 7.57 17.53
CA THR A 359 2.55 7.70 18.64
C THR A 359 1.92 8.47 19.80
N LYS A 360 0.87 9.27 19.55
CA LYS A 360 -0.01 9.82 20.59
C LYS A 360 -0.65 8.75 21.48
N LYS A 361 -0.78 7.49 21.06
CA LYS A 361 -1.31 6.40 21.89
C LYS A 361 -0.22 5.58 22.60
N MET A 362 1.06 5.90 22.38
CA MET A 362 2.18 5.23 23.05
C MET A 362 2.10 5.43 24.56
N SER A 363 2.28 4.37 25.35
CA SER A 363 2.27 4.52 26.81
C SER A 363 3.44 5.40 27.28
N VAL A 364 3.21 6.18 28.34
CA VAL A 364 4.24 7.03 28.95
C VAL A 364 5.46 6.20 29.38
N VAL A 365 5.24 4.95 29.82
CA VAL A 365 6.31 4.02 30.19
C VAL A 365 7.18 3.68 28.99
N LEU A 366 6.57 3.31 27.86
CA LEU A 366 7.30 2.96 26.63
C LEU A 366 8.04 4.19 26.06
N PHE A 367 7.42 5.36 26.06
CA PHE A 367 8.06 6.61 25.67
C PHE A 367 9.31 6.91 26.51
N LYS A 368 9.24 6.75 27.84
CA LYS A 368 10.40 6.91 28.74
C LYS A 368 11.49 5.88 28.46
N LYS A 369 11.14 4.62 28.17
CA LYS A 369 12.12 3.59 27.79
C LYS A 369 12.93 4.03 26.56
N TYR A 370 12.27 4.50 25.50
CA TYR A 370 12.95 5.03 24.32
C TYR A 370 13.85 6.23 24.64
N LEU A 371 13.34 7.23 25.35
CA LEU A 371 14.14 8.40 25.71
C LEU A 371 15.38 8.05 26.56
N ASN A 372 15.27 7.06 27.45
CA ASN A 372 16.39 6.58 28.25
C ASN A 372 17.48 5.97 27.38
N VAL A 373 17.10 5.14 26.40
CA VAL A 373 18.03 4.59 25.41
C VAL A 373 18.65 5.73 24.59
N PHE A 374 17.86 6.63 24.02
CA PHE A 374 18.41 7.71 23.19
C PHE A 374 19.39 8.60 23.96
N LYS A 375 19.12 8.83 25.24
CA LYS A 375 20.02 9.58 26.14
C LYS A 375 21.36 8.87 26.39
N SER A 376 21.43 7.53 26.34
CA SER A 376 22.68 6.80 26.57
C SER A 376 23.67 6.93 25.40
N PHE A 377 23.18 7.17 24.17
CA PHE A 377 23.98 7.42 22.96
C PHE A 377 24.32 8.91 22.80
N LYS A 378 25.16 9.43 23.71
CA LYS A 378 25.48 10.87 23.84
C LYS A 378 26.13 11.52 22.61
N ASN A 379 26.76 10.72 21.76
CA ASN A 379 27.48 11.17 20.56
C ASN A 379 26.58 11.15 19.31
N TYR A 380 25.32 10.73 19.44
CA TYR A 380 24.34 10.68 18.36
C TYR A 380 23.11 11.54 18.67
N SER A 381 22.62 12.23 17.64
CA SER A 381 21.37 12.98 17.70
C SER A 381 20.24 12.14 17.13
N PHE A 382 19.07 12.18 17.75
CA PHE A 382 17.89 11.45 17.33
C PHE A 382 16.88 12.43 16.75
N ILE A 383 16.44 12.22 15.52
CA ILE A 383 15.26 12.88 14.96
C ILE A 383 14.11 11.88 15.07
N TRP A 384 13.16 12.16 15.96
CA TRP A 384 12.03 11.28 16.22
C TRP A 384 10.74 11.88 15.72
N LYS A 385 10.18 11.26 14.67
CA LYS A 385 8.81 11.50 14.24
C LYS A 385 7.86 11.00 15.33
N PHE A 386 7.31 11.93 16.10
CA PHE A 386 6.43 11.63 17.22
C PHE A 386 5.36 12.71 17.28
N ASP A 387 4.11 12.30 17.07
CA ASP A 387 2.94 13.13 17.29
C ASP A 387 2.84 13.38 18.80
N TYR A 388 3.24 14.58 19.23
CA TYR A 388 3.29 14.98 20.63
C TYR A 388 2.05 15.81 20.97
N ASP A 389 1.56 15.70 22.20
CA ASP A 389 0.42 16.48 22.68
C ASP A 389 0.54 16.72 24.19
N ASP A 390 1.05 17.90 24.54
CA ASP A 390 1.22 18.33 25.94
C ASP A 390 -0.10 18.65 26.64
N ASN A 391 -1.17 18.88 25.88
CA ASN A 391 -2.47 19.29 26.40
C ASN A 391 -3.34 18.08 26.80
N GLU A 392 -3.07 16.89 26.25
CA GLU A 392 -3.86 15.69 26.47
C GLU A 392 -3.40 14.83 27.68
N ASP A 393 -2.14 14.89 28.12
CA ASP A 393 -1.66 14.13 29.29
C ASP A 393 -0.53 14.82 30.07
N PRO A 394 -0.79 15.35 31.29
CA PRO A 394 0.24 15.93 32.16
C PRO A 394 1.40 14.97 32.49
N LYS A 395 1.19 13.65 32.43
CA LYS A 395 2.23 12.62 32.67
C LYS A 395 3.25 12.54 31.53
N ARG A 396 2.95 13.17 30.37
CA ARG A 396 3.87 13.29 29.22
C ARG A 396 4.78 14.50 29.26
N LYS A 397 4.61 15.41 30.23
CA LYS A 397 5.54 16.52 30.52
C LYS A 397 6.89 16.00 31.03
N ILE A 398 7.60 15.31 30.16
CA ILE A 398 8.89 14.69 30.39
C ILE A 398 9.92 15.54 29.69
N ARG A 399 11.01 15.83 30.39
CA ARG A 399 12.13 16.55 29.80
C ARG A 399 12.76 15.69 28.69
N ILE A 400 12.57 16.11 27.44
CA ILE A 400 13.22 15.51 26.28
C ILE A 400 14.74 15.71 26.38
N PRO A 401 15.56 14.65 26.20
CA PRO A 401 17.01 14.77 26.17
C PRO A 401 17.48 15.75 25.09
N LYS A 402 18.59 16.47 25.32
CA LYS A 402 19.08 17.49 24.38
C LYS A 402 19.39 16.93 22.98
N ASN A 403 19.85 15.68 22.94
CA ASN A 403 20.19 14.96 21.72
C ASN A 403 18.96 14.32 21.05
N VAL A 404 17.73 14.60 21.50
CA VAL A 404 16.50 14.13 20.85
C VAL A 404 15.73 15.35 20.33
N LYS A 405 15.36 15.31 19.04
CA LYS A 405 14.50 16.29 18.36
C LYS A 405 13.19 15.62 18.02
N ILE A 406 12.11 16.10 18.62
CA ILE A 406 10.76 15.64 18.29
C ILE A 406 10.29 16.44 17.09
N GLN A 407 9.84 15.73 16.05
CA GLN A 407 9.19 16.32 14.88
C GLN A 407 7.77 15.78 14.82
N GLU A 408 6.80 16.68 14.86
CA GLU A 408 5.39 16.32 14.71
C GLU A 408 5.02 16.19 13.23
N GLY A 409 4.08 15.30 12.92
CA GLY A 409 3.55 15.15 11.57
C GLY A 409 4.46 14.37 10.62
N LEU A 410 4.38 14.70 9.32
CA LEU A 410 5.15 14.03 8.28
C LEU A 410 6.59 14.54 8.26
N ILE A 411 7.54 13.63 8.03
CA ILE A 411 8.95 13.97 7.82
C ILE A 411 9.38 13.59 6.41
N GLN A 412 10.35 14.30 5.85
CA GLN A 412 10.99 13.95 4.57
C GLN A 412 11.97 12.80 4.77
N GLN A 413 11.45 11.60 5.05
CA GLN A 413 12.24 10.43 5.45
C GLN A 413 13.35 10.10 4.43
N THR A 414 13.03 10.07 3.13
CA THR A 414 14.04 9.79 2.09
C THR A 414 15.14 10.85 2.04
N THR A 415 14.78 12.13 2.19
CA THR A 415 15.74 13.25 2.27
C THR A 415 16.65 13.14 3.50
N LEU A 416 16.10 12.77 4.66
CA LEU A 416 16.86 12.54 5.88
C LEU A 416 17.78 11.33 5.74
N LEU A 417 17.31 10.23 5.15
CA LEU A 417 18.12 9.03 4.90
C LEU A 417 19.23 9.28 3.88
N ALA A 418 19.01 10.14 2.89
CA ALA A 418 20.02 10.54 1.92
C ALA A 418 21.10 11.47 2.49
N ASN A 419 20.89 12.04 3.69
CA ASN A 419 21.84 12.95 4.31
C ASN A 419 23.07 12.21 4.85
N GLU A 420 24.27 12.70 4.55
CA GLU A 420 25.54 12.08 4.98
C GLU A 420 25.70 11.99 6.51
N SER A 421 25.01 12.85 7.27
CA SER A 421 25.04 12.78 8.74
C SER A 421 24.15 11.66 9.29
N THR A 422 23.26 11.06 8.51
CA THR A 422 22.39 9.98 8.97
C THR A 422 23.16 8.66 9.01
N THR A 423 23.16 8.02 10.17
CA THR A 423 24.02 6.85 10.46
C THR A 423 23.25 5.59 10.80
N ALA A 424 21.99 5.73 11.23
CA ALA A 424 21.09 4.61 11.46
C ALA A 424 19.63 5.07 11.43
N MET A 425 18.71 4.11 11.35
CA MET A 425 17.29 4.33 11.51
C MET A 425 16.67 3.31 12.48
N ILE A 426 15.81 3.78 13.37
CA ILE A 426 14.90 2.95 14.17
C ILE A 426 13.53 3.01 13.50
N THR A 427 13.00 1.87 13.10
CA THR A 427 11.78 1.80 12.31
C THR A 427 10.84 0.69 12.76
N HIS A 428 9.54 0.87 12.52
CA HIS A 428 8.56 -0.22 12.60
C HIS A 428 8.71 -1.31 11.52
N CYS A 429 9.63 -1.17 10.56
CA CYS A 429 9.85 -2.13 9.48
C CYS A 429 8.67 -2.33 8.50
N GLY A 430 7.89 -1.26 8.24
CA GLY A 430 7.03 -1.22 7.07
C GLY A 430 7.85 -1.34 5.79
N TYR A 431 7.33 -2.07 4.79
CA TYR A 431 8.14 -2.50 3.64
C TYR A 431 8.80 -1.34 2.85
N ASN A 432 8.10 -0.21 2.67
CA ASN A 432 8.68 0.96 2.01
C ASN A 432 9.88 1.54 2.79
N SER A 433 9.76 1.68 4.11
CA SER A 433 10.88 2.17 4.94
C SER A 433 12.06 1.20 4.95
N LEU A 434 11.80 -0.10 4.86
CA LEU A 434 12.84 -1.11 4.70
C LEU A 434 13.58 -0.93 3.36
N LEU A 435 12.85 -0.74 2.24
CA LEU A 435 13.45 -0.46 0.94
C LEU A 435 14.27 0.84 0.95
N GLU A 436 13.71 1.92 1.50
CA GLU A 436 14.37 3.23 1.61
C GLU A 436 15.66 3.13 2.44
N GLY A 437 15.61 2.50 3.61
CA GLY A 437 16.79 2.32 4.45
C GLY A 437 17.88 1.50 3.77
N VAL A 438 17.53 0.42 3.07
CA VAL A 438 18.54 -0.38 2.34
C VAL A 438 19.08 0.38 1.13
N TYR A 439 18.24 1.12 0.41
CA TYR A 439 18.66 1.90 -0.76
C TYR A 439 19.68 2.99 -0.40
N PHE A 440 19.41 3.74 0.67
CA PHE A 440 20.33 4.73 1.21
C PHE A 440 21.43 4.11 2.08
N GLN A 441 21.47 2.78 2.20
CA GLN A 441 22.49 2.02 2.94
C GLN A 441 22.60 2.47 4.40
N ILE A 442 21.44 2.76 5.01
CA ILE A 442 21.31 3.16 6.41
C ILE A 442 21.04 1.91 7.26
N PRO A 443 21.92 1.54 8.19
CA PRO A 443 21.67 0.48 9.16
C PRO A 443 20.37 0.67 9.92
N MET A 444 19.59 -0.41 10.10
CA MET A 444 18.27 -0.34 10.72
C MET A 444 18.13 -1.21 11.95
N VAL A 445 17.54 -0.64 13.00
CA VAL A 445 16.93 -1.38 14.11
C VAL A 445 15.42 -1.39 13.91
N CYS A 446 14.86 -2.58 13.74
CA CYS A 446 13.46 -2.81 13.44
C CYS A 446 12.72 -3.19 14.72
N ILE A 447 11.71 -2.40 15.08
CA ILE A 447 10.81 -2.65 16.22
C ILE A 447 9.40 -2.84 15.66
N PRO A 448 9.09 -4.03 15.11
CA PRO A 448 7.82 -4.28 14.46
C PRO A 448 6.67 -4.23 15.47
N ASN A 449 5.51 -3.74 15.04
CA ASN A 449 4.31 -3.70 15.86
C ASN A 449 3.28 -4.72 15.38
N ASN A 450 2.71 -4.56 14.17
CA ASN A 450 1.59 -5.36 13.68
C ASN A 450 1.68 -5.59 12.15
N SER A 451 0.80 -6.45 11.61
CA SER A 451 0.62 -6.70 10.16
C SER A 451 1.86 -7.32 9.51
N ASP A 452 2.37 -6.74 8.42
CA ASP A 452 3.54 -7.19 7.66
C ASP A 452 4.88 -6.91 8.35
N GLN A 453 4.91 -5.98 9.30
CA GLN A 453 6.12 -5.51 9.95
C GLN A 453 6.98 -6.62 10.59
N PRO A 454 6.42 -7.57 11.36
CA PRO A 454 7.19 -8.62 11.99
C PRO A 454 7.79 -9.59 10.96
N TYR A 455 7.02 -9.93 9.91
CA TYR A 455 7.50 -10.74 8.80
C TYR A 455 8.68 -10.06 8.10
N ASN A 456 8.52 -8.78 7.76
CA ASN A 456 9.56 -7.99 7.08
C ASN A 456 10.85 -7.93 7.92
N ALA A 457 10.73 -7.64 9.22
CA ALA A 457 11.86 -7.54 10.13
C ALA A 457 12.62 -8.86 10.22
N TYR A 458 11.89 -9.96 10.41
CA TYR A 458 12.50 -11.28 10.56
C TYR A 458 13.16 -11.78 9.26
N ALA A 459 12.48 -11.60 8.12
CA ALA A 459 13.02 -11.96 6.82
C ALA A 459 14.30 -11.17 6.51
N ALA A 460 14.28 -9.86 6.72
CA ALA A 460 15.43 -8.99 6.49
C ALA A 460 16.59 -9.26 7.47
N GLU A 461 16.30 -9.55 8.75
CA GLU A 461 17.33 -9.90 9.75
C GLU A 461 18.00 -11.22 9.41
N SER A 462 17.22 -12.23 8.97
CA SER A 462 17.77 -13.54 8.56
C SER A 462 18.78 -13.46 7.41
N ARG A 463 18.78 -12.32 6.69
CA ARG A 463 19.68 -12.02 5.59
C ARG A 463 20.70 -10.92 5.90
N GLY A 464 20.74 -10.44 7.14
CA GLY A 464 21.72 -9.48 7.61
C GLY A 464 21.49 -8.04 7.15
N TYR A 465 20.25 -7.65 6.85
CA TYR A 465 19.93 -6.25 6.50
C TYR A 465 19.55 -5.40 7.70
N VAL A 466 19.00 -5.99 8.75
CA VAL A 466 18.48 -5.27 9.92
C VAL A 466 18.77 -6.02 11.22
N LYS A 467 18.53 -5.36 12.36
CA LYS A 467 18.41 -6.01 13.67
C LYS A 467 16.98 -5.87 14.19
N GLU A 468 16.32 -6.99 14.49
CA GLU A 468 14.98 -6.98 15.08
C GLU A 468 15.07 -6.80 16.60
N VAL A 469 14.14 -6.03 17.17
CA VAL A 469 13.90 -5.91 18.60
C VAL A 469 12.40 -6.11 18.85
N ASP A 470 12.06 -7.11 19.68
CA ASP A 470 10.67 -7.39 20.03
C ASP A 470 10.14 -6.35 21.02
N LEU A 471 9.08 -5.63 20.64
CA LEU A 471 8.44 -4.62 21.49
C LEU A 471 7.88 -5.18 22.80
N ARG A 472 7.57 -6.48 22.82
CA ARG A 472 6.96 -7.19 23.96
C ARG A 472 8.01 -7.75 24.93
N ASP A 473 9.28 -7.59 24.62
CA ASP A 473 10.37 -8.07 25.45
C ASP A 473 10.40 -7.33 26.79
N GLU A 474 10.46 -8.09 27.89
CA GLU A 474 10.61 -7.53 29.23
C GLU A 474 11.91 -6.71 29.36
N ASN A 475 12.96 -7.10 28.65
CA ASN A 475 14.28 -6.48 28.59
C ASN A 475 14.46 -5.54 27.38
N LEU A 476 13.35 -5.01 26.82
CA LEU A 476 13.33 -4.12 25.65
C LEU A 476 14.45 -3.06 25.64
N VAL A 477 14.72 -2.41 26.79
CA VAL A 477 15.76 -1.38 26.88
C VAL A 477 17.15 -1.94 26.55
N ALA A 478 17.53 -3.03 27.20
CA ALA A 478 18.84 -3.65 27.00
C ALA A 478 18.99 -4.22 25.58
N HIS A 479 17.93 -4.81 25.03
CA HIS A 479 17.93 -5.32 23.67
C HIS A 479 18.01 -4.20 22.63
N LEU A 480 17.30 -3.09 22.84
CA LEU A 480 17.40 -1.93 21.96
C LEU A 480 18.80 -1.29 22.03
N GLU A 481 19.39 -1.16 23.21
CA GLU A 481 20.76 -0.68 23.39
C GLU A 481 21.78 -1.59 22.70
N ASN A 482 21.64 -2.90 22.83
CA ASN A 482 22.51 -3.87 22.17
C ASN A 482 22.36 -3.81 20.65
N ALA A 483 21.12 -3.83 20.14
CA ALA A 483 20.85 -3.76 18.70
C ALA A 483 21.41 -2.47 18.10
N LEU A 484 21.16 -1.32 18.75
CA LEU A 484 21.68 -0.03 18.29
C LEU A 484 23.21 0.03 18.38
N GLY A 485 23.79 -0.45 19.49
CA GLY A 485 25.23 -0.55 19.66
C GLY A 485 25.88 -1.44 18.60
N LYS A 486 25.23 -2.53 18.21
CA LYS A 486 25.69 -3.44 17.15
C LYS A 486 25.68 -2.77 15.79
N VAL A 487 24.55 -2.20 15.36
CA VAL A 487 24.47 -1.57 14.04
C VAL A 487 25.36 -0.33 13.90
N LEU A 488 25.68 0.34 15.02
CA LEU A 488 26.56 1.52 15.05
C LEU A 488 28.06 1.18 15.21
N ASN A 489 28.43 0.09 15.88
CA ASN A 489 29.84 -0.12 16.29
C ASN A 489 30.43 -1.49 15.90
N ASP A 490 29.63 -2.50 15.58
CA ASP A 490 30.13 -3.83 15.19
C ASP A 490 30.62 -3.81 13.74
N LYS A 491 31.95 -3.83 13.56
CA LYS A 491 32.59 -3.79 12.24
C LYS A 491 32.18 -4.95 11.35
N ASN A 492 32.12 -6.17 11.89
CA ASN A 492 31.78 -7.36 11.11
C ASN A 492 30.33 -7.29 10.62
N TRP A 493 29.42 -6.80 11.48
CA TRP A 493 28.03 -6.61 11.07
C TRP A 493 27.91 -5.52 10.00
N LYS A 494 28.62 -4.40 10.14
CA LYS A 494 28.63 -3.30 9.16
C LYS A 494 29.18 -3.73 7.80
N GLU A 495 30.31 -4.43 7.77
CA GLU A 495 30.90 -4.94 6.52
C GLU A 495 29.93 -5.90 5.79
N ALA A 496 29.26 -6.79 6.54
CA ALA A 496 28.24 -7.67 5.97
C ALA A 496 27.02 -6.90 5.44
N PHE A 497 26.55 -5.91 6.21
CA PHE A 497 25.44 -5.03 5.80
C PHE A 497 25.79 -4.23 4.53
N GLU A 498 26.97 -3.62 4.46
CA GLU A 498 27.44 -2.88 3.30
C GLU A 498 27.54 -3.78 2.06
N GLY A 499 28.11 -4.98 2.19
CA GLY A 499 28.16 -5.95 1.10
C GLY A 499 26.77 -6.32 0.58
N ASN A 500 25.83 -6.61 1.48
CA ASN A 500 24.45 -6.95 1.14
C ASN A 500 23.71 -5.78 0.47
N THR A 501 23.83 -4.57 1.02
CA THR A 501 23.12 -3.39 0.54
C THR A 501 23.67 -2.86 -0.77
N ASN A 502 24.99 -2.92 -1.02
CA ASN A 502 25.59 -2.55 -2.31
C ASN A 502 24.96 -3.33 -3.47
N THR A 503 24.92 -4.66 -3.35
CA THR A 503 24.31 -5.50 -4.38
C THR A 503 22.82 -5.21 -4.55
N LEU A 504 22.09 -4.94 -3.45
CA LEU A 504 20.66 -4.68 -3.56
C LEU A 504 20.37 -3.29 -4.16
N LYS A 505 21.19 -2.28 -3.85
CA LYS A 505 21.10 -0.94 -4.43
C LYS A 505 21.26 -0.97 -5.94
N GLU A 506 22.24 -1.73 -6.45
CA GLU A 506 22.40 -1.95 -7.90
C GLU A 506 21.14 -2.56 -8.53
N ILE A 507 20.55 -3.58 -7.89
CA ILE A 507 19.30 -4.21 -8.36
C ILE A 507 18.14 -3.21 -8.36
N MET A 508 18.05 -2.37 -7.32
CA MET A 508 17.00 -1.35 -7.18
C MET A 508 17.15 -0.20 -8.20
N ASN A 509 18.37 0.18 -8.57
CA ASN A 509 18.64 1.15 -9.63
C ASN A 509 18.11 0.68 -11.00
N GLU A 510 17.94 -0.63 -11.20
CA GLU A 510 17.34 -1.18 -12.42
C GLU A 510 15.81 -1.27 -12.39
N SER A 511 15.15 -1.00 -11.25
CA SER A 511 13.72 -1.25 -11.08
C SER A 511 12.86 -0.44 -12.05
N GLU A 512 13.21 0.83 -12.28
CA GLU A 512 12.53 1.68 -13.25
C GLU A 512 12.70 1.13 -14.68
N ARG A 513 13.93 0.79 -15.07
CA ARG A 513 14.23 0.19 -16.38
C ARG A 513 13.45 -1.11 -16.60
N LYS A 514 13.39 -1.98 -15.58
CA LYS A 514 12.62 -3.23 -15.61
C LYS A 514 11.12 -2.98 -15.77
N PHE A 515 10.60 -1.97 -15.08
CA PHE A 515 9.21 -1.55 -15.23
C PHE A 515 8.92 -1.05 -16.66
N ILE A 516 9.74 -0.13 -17.18
CA ILE A 516 9.58 0.43 -18.53
C ILE A 516 9.65 -0.68 -19.58
N GLN A 517 10.63 -1.58 -19.50
CA GLN A 517 10.77 -2.69 -20.43
C GLN A 517 9.53 -3.60 -20.43
N ALA A 518 9.04 -3.99 -19.25
CA ALA A 518 7.85 -4.82 -19.13
C ALA A 518 6.61 -4.12 -19.71
N MET A 519 6.48 -2.81 -19.51
CA MET A 519 5.41 -2.03 -20.14
C MET A 519 5.55 -2.00 -21.66
N GLN A 520 6.75 -1.75 -22.22
CA GLN A 520 6.98 -1.79 -23.66
C GLN A 520 6.61 -3.15 -24.27
N GLU A 521 7.00 -4.25 -23.62
CA GLU A 521 6.61 -5.61 -24.02
C GLU A 521 5.10 -5.83 -24.00
N MET A 522 4.36 -5.15 -23.11
CA MET A 522 2.90 -5.25 -23.06
C MET A 522 2.23 -4.51 -24.21
N ILE A 523 2.83 -3.42 -24.69
CA ILE A 523 2.24 -2.52 -25.70
C ILE A 523 2.62 -2.95 -27.11
N GLY A 524 3.83 -3.51 -27.29
CA GLY A 524 4.35 -3.95 -28.59
C GLY A 524 3.82 -5.31 -29.07
N ASN A 525 3.15 -6.07 -28.18
CA ASN A 525 2.44 -7.32 -28.49
C ASN A 525 0.95 -7.05 -28.65
#